data_AF-A0A949A4P9-F1
#
_entry.id   AF-A0A949A4P9-F1
#
_cell.length_a   1.000
_cell.length_b   1.000
_cell.length_c   1.000
_cell.angle_alpha   90.00
_cell.angle_beta   90.00
_cell.angle_gamma   90.00
#
_symmetry.space_group_name_H-M   'P 1'
#
loop_
_entity.id
_entity.type
_entity.pdbx_description
1 polymer ?
#
loop_
_entity_poly.entity_id
_entity_poly.type
_entity_poly.pdbx_seq_one_letter_code
_entity_poly.pdbx_strand_id
1 'polypeptide(L)'
;MLEPTDIKPVHPGLCACGGVEFRDLEPYYTHQYIELPNIVLPVRHFILFKGRCATCGKIGKGYVPHEHRYGFGPRFTALVAEVAGIAGNSRDTIRGFCSSVLGVRISLGTIQKLIDRSTAATLPHYEAIRDKARCAPVNHLDETSWKNGG
;
A
#
# COMPACT_ATOMS: atom_id res chain seq x y z
N MET A 1 -12.06 -6.84 17.68
CA MET A 1 -11.29 -5.64 18.08
C MET A 1 -9.87 -5.79 17.54
N LEU A 2 -9.23 -4.71 17.11
CA LEU A 2 -7.83 -4.74 16.70
C LEU A 2 -6.92 -4.94 17.92
N GLU A 3 -5.72 -5.49 17.73
CA GLU A 3 -4.70 -5.49 18.80
C GLU A 3 -4.31 -4.04 19.12
N PRO A 4 -4.39 -3.60 20.40
CA PRO A 4 -4.09 -2.23 20.77
C PRO A 4 -2.58 -1.97 20.80
N THR A 5 -2.16 -0.81 20.30
CA THR A 5 -0.77 -0.31 20.46
C THR A 5 -0.54 0.34 21.83
N ASP A 6 -1.61 0.82 22.46
CA ASP A 6 -1.62 1.42 23.79
C ASP A 6 -2.97 1.13 24.45
N ILE A 7 -2.98 0.93 25.77
CA ILE A 7 -4.21 0.70 26.55
C ILE A 7 -4.25 1.74 27.67
N LYS A 8 -5.30 2.57 27.66
CA LYS A 8 -5.56 3.53 28.73
C LYS A 8 -6.82 3.11 29.49
N PRO A 9 -6.69 2.55 30.71
CA PRO A 9 -7.86 2.32 31.54
C PRO A 9 -8.52 3.66 31.87
N VAL A 10 -9.83 3.75 31.67
CA VAL A 10 -10.63 4.92 32.03
C VAL A 10 -11.46 4.54 33.24
N HIS A 11 -11.11 5.10 34.39
CA HIS A 11 -11.88 4.91 35.62
C HIS A 11 -13.09 5.86 35.66
N PRO A 12 -14.15 5.53 36.42
CA PRO A 12 -15.26 6.44 36.65
C PRO A 12 -14.79 7.81 37.11
N GLY A 13 -15.41 8.87 36.58
CA GLY A 13 -15.19 10.24 37.05
C GLY A 13 -15.88 10.51 38.40
N LEU A 14 -16.05 11.78 38.76
CA LEU A 14 -16.80 12.18 39.96
C LEU A 14 -18.22 11.59 39.96
N CYS A 15 -18.61 10.99 41.08
CA CYS A 15 -20.00 10.60 41.28
C CYS A 15 -20.88 11.85 41.39
N ALA A 16 -22.15 11.75 40.99
CA ALA A 16 -23.11 12.84 41.13
C ALA A 16 -23.29 13.32 42.58
N CYS A 17 -22.98 12.49 43.58
CA CYS A 17 -22.98 12.89 45.00
C CYS A 17 -21.70 13.60 45.46
N GLY A 18 -20.69 13.76 44.58
CA GLY A 18 -19.39 14.35 44.88
C GLY A 18 -18.31 13.35 45.36
N GLY A 19 -18.64 12.07 45.48
CA GLY A 19 -17.68 11.02 45.83
C GLY A 19 -16.65 10.75 44.73
N VAL A 20 -15.43 10.37 45.13
CA VAL A 20 -14.29 10.08 44.25
C VAL A 20 -13.76 8.65 44.35
N GLU A 21 -14.21 7.88 45.35
CA GLU A 21 -13.78 6.49 45.56
C GLU A 21 -14.84 5.50 45.07
N PHE A 22 -14.38 4.48 44.34
CA PHE A 22 -15.22 3.42 43.79
C PHE A 22 -14.69 2.06 44.23
N ARG A 23 -15.59 1.13 44.55
CA ARG A 23 -15.29 -0.26 44.92
C ARG A 23 -15.73 -1.20 43.79
N ASP A 24 -15.17 -2.41 43.75
CA ASP A 24 -15.54 -3.47 42.80
C ASP A 24 -15.43 -3.05 41.32
N LEU A 25 -14.35 -2.34 40.97
CA LEU A 25 -14.10 -1.88 39.60
C LEU A 25 -13.83 -3.07 38.67
N GLU A 26 -14.74 -3.29 37.71
CA GLU A 26 -14.58 -4.27 36.64
C GLU A 26 -14.72 -3.62 35.25
N PRO A 27 -13.94 -4.06 34.24
CA PRO A 27 -14.13 -3.60 32.87
C PRO A 27 -15.47 -4.10 32.31
N TYR A 28 -16.36 -3.18 31.90
CA TYR A 28 -17.66 -3.55 31.30
C TYR A 28 -17.72 -3.32 29.78
N TYR A 29 -16.84 -2.47 29.24
CA TYR A 29 -16.79 -2.12 27.81
C TYR A 29 -15.38 -1.68 27.41
N THR A 30 -15.01 -1.96 26.15
CA THR A 30 -13.77 -1.47 25.55
C THR A 30 -14.10 -0.63 24.32
N HIS A 31 -13.78 0.66 24.37
CA HIS A 31 -13.84 1.55 23.21
C HIS A 31 -12.50 1.55 22.47
N GLN A 32 -12.52 1.42 21.14
CA GLN A 32 -11.32 1.55 20.32
C GLN A 32 -11.34 2.87 19.55
N TYR A 33 -10.34 3.70 19.79
CA TYR A 33 -10.03 4.84 18.95
C TYR A 33 -8.89 4.45 18.00
N ILE A 34 -9.11 4.60 16.69
CA ILE A 34 -8.16 4.27 15.64
C ILE A 34 -7.88 5.55 14.86
N GLU A 35 -6.61 5.91 14.74
CA GLU A 35 -6.17 7.09 14.00
C GLU A 35 -5.20 6.69 12.89
N LEU A 36 -5.27 7.36 11.74
CA LEU A 36 -4.33 7.16 10.65
C LEU A 36 -3.05 7.95 10.98
N PRO A 37 -1.89 7.28 11.17
CA PRO A 37 -0.67 8.00 11.47
C PRO A 37 -0.22 8.85 10.27
N ASN A 38 0.62 9.85 10.56
CA ASN A 38 1.30 10.61 9.52
C ASN A 38 2.06 9.69 8.56
N ILE A 39 1.74 9.78 7.27
CA ILE A 39 2.36 8.96 6.23
C ILE A 39 3.69 9.60 5.82
N VAL A 40 4.80 9.05 6.31
CA VAL A 40 6.16 9.51 5.94
C VAL A 40 6.79 8.53 4.95
N LEU A 41 7.01 9.00 3.72
CA LEU A 41 7.65 8.21 2.67
C LEU A 41 9.17 8.32 2.71
N PRO A 42 9.92 7.20 2.78
CA PRO A 42 11.38 7.24 2.66
C PRO A 42 11.79 7.54 1.22
N VAL A 43 12.35 8.73 0.97
CA VAL A 43 12.84 9.17 -0.35
C VAL A 43 14.37 9.06 -0.41
N ARG A 44 14.88 8.31 -1.40
CA ARG A 44 16.32 8.17 -1.66
C ARG A 44 16.67 8.79 -3.00
N HIS A 45 17.57 9.77 -3.00
CA HIS A 45 18.13 10.34 -4.22
C HIS A 45 19.41 9.60 -4.61
N PHE A 46 19.45 9.08 -5.84
CA PHE A 46 20.67 8.57 -6.45
C PHE A 46 21.31 9.69 -7.27
N ILE A 47 22.37 10.31 -6.73
CA ILE A 47 23.17 11.30 -7.47
C ILE A 47 24.20 10.54 -8.29
N LEU A 48 24.04 10.55 -9.62
CA LEU A 48 24.93 9.84 -10.53
C LEU A 48 26.03 10.77 -11.03
N PHE A 49 27.27 10.38 -10.78
CA PHE A 49 28.44 11.09 -11.29
C PHE A 49 28.90 10.51 -12.63
N LYS A 50 29.50 11.35 -13.46
CA LYS A 50 30.30 10.94 -14.61
C LYS A 50 31.66 11.61 -14.53
N GLY A 51 32.70 10.96 -15.01
CA GLY A 51 34.06 11.46 -14.96
C GLY A 51 34.92 10.89 -16.05
N ARG A 52 36.08 11.50 -16.30
CA ARG A 52 37.09 10.94 -17.20
C ARG A 52 38.03 10.05 -16.39
N CYS A 53 38.36 8.88 -16.94
CA CYS A 53 39.40 8.02 -16.39
C CYS A 53 40.74 8.74 -16.46
N ALA A 54 41.46 8.82 -15.33
CA ALA A 54 42.75 9.49 -15.25
C ALA A 54 43.83 8.84 -16.14
N THR A 55 43.69 7.54 -16.43
CA THR A 55 44.69 6.78 -17.20
C THR A 55 44.44 6.83 -18.72
N CYS A 56 43.19 6.70 -19.16
CA CYS A 56 42.86 6.56 -20.59
C CYS A 56 41.92 7.64 -21.14
N GLY A 57 41.49 8.60 -20.32
CA GLY A 57 40.62 9.71 -20.71
C GLY A 57 39.17 9.35 -21.02
N LYS A 58 38.81 8.05 -21.12
CA LYS A 58 37.44 7.60 -21.40
C LYS A 58 36.44 8.04 -20.32
N ILE A 59 35.20 8.31 -20.72
CA ILE A 59 34.14 8.73 -19.79
C ILE A 59 33.52 7.50 -19.10
N GLY A 60 33.60 7.44 -17.78
CA GLY A 60 32.82 6.53 -16.94
C GLY A 60 31.55 7.22 -16.42
N LYS A 61 30.48 6.45 -16.23
CA LYS A 61 29.20 6.92 -15.66
C LYS A 61 28.78 6.00 -14.51
N GLY A 62 28.23 6.59 -13.45
CA GLY A 62 27.46 5.87 -12.44
C GLY A 62 26.08 5.52 -12.98
N TYR A 63 25.53 4.40 -12.49
CA TYR A 63 24.19 3.92 -12.86
C TYR A 63 23.41 3.59 -11.59
N VAL A 64 22.09 3.75 -11.64
CA VAL A 64 21.21 3.34 -10.54
C VAL A 64 21.25 1.81 -10.42
N PRO A 65 21.38 1.26 -9.20
CA PRO A 65 21.27 -0.18 -8.96
C PRO A 65 19.97 -0.77 -9.53
N HIS A 66 20.00 -2.04 -9.93
CA HIS A 66 18.90 -2.64 -10.69
C HIS A 66 17.56 -2.54 -9.98
N GLU A 67 17.56 -2.85 -8.69
CA GLU A 67 16.43 -2.88 -7.78
C GLU A 67 15.71 -1.52 -7.67
N HIS A 68 16.40 -0.42 -7.99
CA HIS A 68 15.89 0.95 -7.89
C HIS A 68 15.58 1.60 -9.23
N ARG A 69 15.85 0.93 -10.37
CA ARG A 69 15.71 1.51 -11.72
C ARG A 69 14.30 2.02 -12.06
N TYR A 70 13.27 1.52 -11.40
CA TYR A 70 11.87 1.88 -11.66
C TYR A 70 11.34 3.06 -10.83
N GLY A 71 12.16 3.63 -9.94
CA GLY A 71 11.82 4.80 -9.13
C GLY A 71 10.87 4.53 -7.94
N PHE A 72 10.02 3.51 -8.01
CA PHE A 72 9.08 3.15 -6.94
C PHE A 72 9.34 1.75 -6.39
N GLY A 73 9.32 1.65 -5.07
CA GLY A 73 9.56 0.40 -4.35
C GLY A 73 8.35 -0.56 -4.40
N PRO A 74 8.56 -1.83 -3.97
CA PRO A 74 7.53 -2.87 -4.04
C PRO A 74 6.28 -2.54 -3.21
N ARG A 75 6.43 -1.95 -2.01
CA ARG A 75 5.28 -1.56 -1.16
C ARG A 75 4.41 -0.48 -1.79
N PHE A 76 5.02 0.55 -2.37
CA PHE A 76 4.28 1.60 -3.09
C PHE A 76 3.57 1.03 -4.32
N THR A 77 4.26 0.13 -5.04
CA THR A 77 3.72 -0.55 -6.22
C THR A 77 2.50 -1.40 -5.86
N ALA A 78 2.59 -2.19 -4.77
CA ALA A 78 1.50 -3.01 -4.26
C ALA A 78 0.29 -2.17 -3.82
N LEU A 79 0.50 -1.04 -3.12
CA LEU A 79 -0.58 -0.13 -2.75
C LEU A 79 -1.31 0.42 -3.99
N VAL A 80 -0.57 0.85 -5.00
CA VAL A 80 -1.17 1.35 -6.25
C VAL A 80 -1.96 0.24 -6.96
N ALA A 81 -1.44 -0.99 -6.98
CA ALA A 81 -2.13 -2.13 -7.58
C ALA A 81 -3.40 -2.52 -6.81
N GLU A 82 -3.40 -2.47 -5.48
CA GLU A 82 -4.57 -2.71 -4.64
C GLU A 82 -5.69 -1.71 -4.96
N VAL A 83 -5.35 -0.42 -4.96
CA VAL A 83 -6.33 0.65 -5.24
C VAL A 83 -6.87 0.58 -6.68
N ALA A 84 -6.04 0.13 -7.62
CA ALA A 84 -6.44 -0.03 -9.02
C ALA A 84 -7.28 -1.29 -9.27
N GLY A 85 -6.80 -2.44 -8.80
CA GLY A 85 -7.33 -3.76 -9.12
C GLY A 85 -8.50 -4.13 -8.21
N ILE A 86 -8.29 -4.09 -6.89
CA ILE A 86 -9.31 -4.50 -5.92
C ILE A 86 -10.36 -3.41 -5.75
N ALA A 87 -9.93 -2.16 -5.53
CA ALA A 87 -10.86 -1.05 -5.37
C ALA A 87 -11.40 -0.47 -6.69
N GLY A 88 -10.92 -0.96 -7.86
CA GLY A 88 -11.47 -0.61 -9.17
C GLY A 88 -11.29 0.85 -9.60
N ASN A 89 -10.36 1.59 -9.00
CA ASN A 89 -10.24 3.03 -9.25
C ASN A 89 -9.61 3.36 -10.61
N SER A 90 -10.05 4.47 -11.20
CA SER A 90 -9.42 5.04 -12.40
C SER A 90 -7.97 5.47 -12.13
N ARG A 91 -7.13 5.52 -13.18
CA ARG A 91 -5.74 6.00 -13.04
C ARG A 91 -5.70 7.47 -12.61
N ASP A 92 -6.66 8.29 -13.01
CA ASP A 92 -6.77 9.68 -12.57
C ASP A 92 -7.11 9.78 -11.07
N THR A 93 -8.03 8.94 -10.59
CA THR A 93 -8.35 8.84 -9.16
C THR A 93 -7.12 8.44 -8.34
N ILE A 94 -6.37 7.42 -8.80
CA ILE A 94 -5.13 6.98 -8.16
C ILE A 94 -4.08 8.08 -8.14
N ARG A 95 -3.93 8.82 -9.25
CA ARG A 95 -3.03 9.98 -9.30
C ARG A 95 -3.43 11.04 -8.27
N GLY A 96 -4.72 11.32 -8.15
CA GLY A 96 -5.28 12.22 -7.14
C GLY A 96 -4.91 11.77 -5.73
N PHE A 97 -5.19 10.50 -5.40
CA PHE A 97 -4.84 9.88 -4.12
C PHE A 97 -3.35 9.98 -3.81
N CYS A 98 -2.47 9.62 -4.75
CA CYS A 98 -1.03 9.75 -4.58
C CYS A 98 -0.62 11.18 -4.27
N SER A 99 -1.23 12.18 -4.92
CA SER A 99 -0.89 13.58 -4.67
C SER A 99 -1.45 14.10 -3.35
N SER A 100 -2.71 13.80 -3.01
CA SER A 100 -3.41 14.39 -1.86
C SER A 100 -3.10 13.68 -0.55
N VAL A 101 -2.95 12.36 -0.57
CA VAL A 101 -2.73 11.55 0.64
C VAL A 101 -1.25 11.23 0.83
N LEU A 102 -0.54 10.89 -0.26
CA LEU A 102 0.87 10.47 -0.17
C LEU A 102 1.85 11.61 -0.48
N GLY A 103 1.38 12.77 -0.98
CA GLY A 103 2.25 13.88 -1.40
C GLY A 103 3.13 13.57 -2.62
N VAL A 104 2.81 12.53 -3.39
CA VAL A 104 3.61 12.05 -4.53
C VAL A 104 2.97 12.48 -5.85
N ARG A 105 3.71 13.26 -6.63
CA ARG A 105 3.36 13.55 -8.03
C ARG A 105 3.78 12.40 -8.92
N ILE A 106 2.80 11.75 -9.54
CA ILE A 106 3.01 10.59 -10.40
C ILE A 106 2.22 10.74 -11.70
N SER A 107 2.78 10.27 -12.81
CA SER A 107 2.09 10.29 -14.11
C SER A 107 1.16 9.08 -14.27
N LEU A 108 0.14 9.19 -15.14
CA LEU A 108 -0.74 8.06 -15.48
C LEU A 108 0.05 6.89 -16.09
N GLY A 109 1.04 7.18 -16.94
CA GLY A 109 1.91 6.16 -17.52
C GLY A 109 2.77 5.45 -16.48
N THR A 110 3.21 6.17 -15.43
CA THR A 110 3.90 5.53 -14.30
C THR A 110 2.96 4.63 -13.52
N ILE A 111 1.73 5.08 -13.22
CA ILE A 111 0.71 4.25 -12.55
C ILE A 111 0.48 2.95 -13.34
N GLN A 112 0.31 3.05 -14.67
CA GLN A 112 0.14 1.87 -15.51
C GLN A 112 1.34 0.91 -15.38
N LYS A 113 2.58 1.41 -15.43
CA LYS A 113 3.78 0.58 -15.24
C LYS A 113 3.83 -0.12 -13.87
N LEU A 114 3.34 0.52 -12.81
CA LEU A 114 3.24 -0.09 -11.47
C LEU A 114 2.22 -1.23 -11.45
N ILE A 115 1.09 -1.03 -12.11
CA ILE A 115 0.05 -2.07 -12.27
C ILE A 115 0.62 -3.23 -13.10
N ASP A 116 1.22 -2.98 -14.26
CA ASP A 116 1.79 -4.01 -15.13
C ASP A 116 2.83 -4.86 -14.40
N ARG A 117 3.69 -4.22 -13.59
CA ARG A 117 4.68 -4.92 -12.76
C ARG A 117 4.02 -5.83 -11.73
N SER A 118 2.93 -5.38 -11.12
CA SER A 118 2.18 -6.18 -10.15
C SER A 118 1.49 -7.35 -10.84
N THR A 119 0.87 -7.13 -12.00
CA THR A 119 0.29 -8.17 -12.85
C THR A 119 1.32 -9.23 -13.21
N ALA A 120 2.52 -8.83 -13.64
CA ALA A 120 3.61 -9.75 -13.96
C ALA A 120 4.06 -10.55 -12.73
N ALA A 121 4.10 -9.94 -11.55
CA ALA A 121 4.45 -10.63 -10.31
C ALA A 121 3.36 -11.62 -9.86
N THR A 122 2.08 -11.34 -10.13
CA THR A 122 0.96 -12.22 -9.77
C THR A 122 0.71 -13.33 -10.78
N LEU A 123 1.27 -13.25 -11.99
CA LEU A 123 1.01 -14.20 -13.07
C LEU A 123 1.21 -15.68 -12.65
N PRO A 124 2.29 -16.08 -11.98
CA PRO A 124 2.46 -17.48 -11.57
C PRO A 124 1.36 -17.97 -10.63
N HIS A 125 0.83 -17.10 -9.76
CA HIS A 125 -0.27 -17.43 -8.86
C HIS A 125 -1.59 -17.55 -9.61
N TYR A 126 -1.84 -16.64 -10.55
CA TYR A 126 -3.00 -16.72 -11.43
C TYR A 126 -2.99 -18.05 -12.22
N GLU A 127 -1.85 -18.44 -12.78
CA GLU A 127 -1.71 -19.70 -13.51
C GLU A 127 -1.95 -20.92 -12.63
N ALA A 128 -1.41 -20.93 -11.41
CA ALA A 128 -1.65 -22.02 -10.45
C ALA A 128 -3.14 -22.14 -10.07
N ILE A 129 -3.83 -21.00 -9.88
CA ILE A 129 -5.28 -20.98 -9.60
C ILE A 129 -6.06 -21.48 -10.82
N ARG A 130 -5.71 -20.99 -12.02
CA ARG A 130 -6.31 -21.41 -13.30
C ARG A 130 -6.20 -22.91 -13.51
N ASP A 131 -5.01 -23.47 -13.29
CA ASP A 131 -4.76 -24.89 -13.54
C ASP A 131 -5.53 -25.76 -12.54
N LYS A 132 -5.58 -25.36 -11.26
CA LYS A 132 -6.43 -26.04 -10.26
C LYS A 132 -7.92 -25.98 -10.61
N ALA A 133 -8.42 -24.81 -11.00
CA ALA A 133 -9.81 -24.66 -11.41
C ALA A 133 -10.14 -25.54 -12.62
N ARG A 134 -9.26 -25.58 -13.63
CA ARG A 134 -9.48 -26.43 -14.82
C ARG A 134 -9.47 -27.93 -14.54
N CYS A 135 -8.73 -28.36 -13.52
CA CYS A 135 -8.69 -29.77 -13.12
C CYS A 135 -9.81 -30.18 -12.14
N ALA A 136 -10.58 -29.23 -11.61
CA ALA A 136 -11.65 -29.55 -10.67
C ALA A 136 -12.89 -30.12 -11.41
N PRO A 137 -13.53 -31.17 -10.87
CA PRO A 137 -14.70 -31.80 -11.50
C PRO A 137 -15.93 -30.89 -11.50
N VAL A 138 -16.01 -29.93 -10.57
CA VAL A 138 -17.10 -28.95 -10.44
C VAL A 138 -16.49 -27.60 -10.07
N ASN A 139 -16.88 -26.53 -10.78
CA ASN A 139 -16.24 -25.20 -10.71
C ASN A 139 -17.12 -24.05 -10.22
N HIS A 140 -18.41 -24.28 -9.92
CA HIS A 140 -19.36 -23.28 -9.40
C HIS A 140 -19.20 -21.89 -10.02
N LEU A 141 -19.22 -21.82 -11.36
CA LEU A 141 -19.02 -20.58 -12.10
C LEU A 141 -20.16 -19.60 -11.81
N ASP A 142 -19.80 -18.41 -11.34
CA ASP A 142 -20.70 -17.26 -11.23
C ASP A 142 -20.21 -16.17 -12.19
N GLU A 143 -21.09 -15.71 -13.08
CA GLU A 143 -20.74 -14.75 -14.12
C GLU A 143 -21.05 -13.34 -13.65
N THR A 144 -20.00 -12.58 -13.31
CA THR A 144 -20.08 -11.13 -13.15
C THR A 144 -19.74 -10.44 -14.46
N SER A 145 -20.75 -9.87 -15.12
CA SER A 145 -20.55 -9.06 -16.32
C SER A 145 -19.75 -7.79 -16.03
N TRP A 146 -18.85 -7.43 -16.95
CA TRP A 146 -18.05 -6.20 -16.88
C TRP A 146 -18.31 -5.36 -18.13
N LYS A 147 -18.64 -4.08 -17.97
CA LYS A 147 -18.81 -3.16 -19.11
C LYS A 147 -17.43 -2.71 -19.60
N ASN A 148 -17.07 -3.09 -20.83
CA ASN A 148 -15.85 -2.61 -21.49
C ASN A 148 -16.20 -1.43 -22.40
N GLY A 149 -15.99 -0.21 -21.90
CA GLY A 149 -16.47 1.01 -22.55
C GLY A 149 -17.97 1.20 -22.27
N GLY A 150 -18.36 2.43 -21.93
CA GLY A 150 -19.74 2.77 -21.57
C GLY A 150 -20.75 2.42 -22.66
#